data_AF-A0A3D9YKX4-F1
#
_entry.id   AF-A0A3D9YKX4-F1
#
_cell.length_a   1.000
_cell.length_b   1.000
_cell.length_c   1.000
_cell.angle_alpha   90.00
_cell.angle_beta   90.00
_cell.angle_gamma   90.00
#
_symmetry.space_group_name_H-M   'P 1'
#
loop_
_entity.id
_entity.type
_entity.pdbx_description
1 polymer ?
#
loop_
_entity_poly.entity_id
_entity_poly.type
_entity_poly.pdbx_seq_one_letter_code
_entity_poly.pdbx_strand_id
1 'polypeptide(L)' 'MAQPDEQPLPVPDPALAAAVDATIAEHGGDARAAVATLLEAVADLEAAKESALGLVSKGFARGRLPG' A
#
# COMPACT_ATOMS: atom_id res chain seq x y z
N MET A 1 -4.49 11.81 36.43
CA MET A 1 -3.63 11.49 35.27
C MET A 1 -4.33 10.38 34.51
N ALA A 2 -4.77 10.63 33.28
CA ALA A 2 -5.44 9.61 32.46
C ALA A 2 -4.37 8.65 31.91
N GLN A 3 -4.53 7.35 32.14
CA GLN A 3 -3.71 6.32 31.49
C GLN A 3 -4.02 6.34 29.99
N PRO A 4 -3.01 6.30 29.10
CA PRO A 4 -3.28 6.17 27.68
C PRO A 4 -3.94 4.81 27.45
N ASP A 5 -5.07 4.80 26.74
CA ASP A 5 -5.70 3.58 26.25
C ASP A 5 -4.68 2.77 25.43
N GLU A 6 -4.08 1.74 26.03
CA GLU A 6 -3.35 0.71 25.30
C GLU A 6 -4.38 -0.02 24.43
N GLN A 7 -4.56 0.46 23.20
CA GLN A 7 -5.30 -0.30 22.20
C GLN A 7 -4.59 -1.64 22.01
N PRO A 8 -5.31 -2.77 22.06
CA PRO A 8 -4.69 -4.07 21.82
C PRO A 8 -4.03 -4.03 20.46
N LEU A 9 -2.71 -4.24 20.43
CA LEU A 9 -2.03 -4.45 19.16
C LEU A 9 -2.70 -5.64 18.46
N PRO A 10 -3.09 -5.51 17.19
CA PRO A 10 -3.70 -6.61 16.46
C PRO A 10 -2.79 -7.82 16.56
N VAL A 11 -3.34 -8.95 17.01
CA VAL A 11 -2.59 -10.21 17.11
C VAL A 11 -2.11 -10.52 15.69
N PRO A 12 -0.79 -10.60 15.46
CA PRO A 12 -0.28 -10.81 14.11
C PRO A 12 -0.72 -12.19 13.63
N ASP A 13 -1.39 -12.21 12.49
CA ASP A 13 -1.74 -13.44 11.79
C ASP A 13 -0.43 -14.24 11.54
N PRO A 14 -0.32 -15.49 11.99
CA PRO A 14 0.90 -16.28 11.82
C PRO A 14 1.29 -16.46 10.33
N ALA A 15 0.32 -16.45 9.41
CA ALA A 15 0.60 -16.47 7.98
C ALA A 15 1.23 -15.15 7.51
N LEU A 16 0.77 -14.02 8.07
CA LEU A 16 1.36 -12.71 7.80
C LEU A 16 2.78 -12.62 8.36
N ALA A 17 3.03 -13.12 9.56
CA ALA A 17 4.36 -13.14 10.16
C ALA A 17 5.35 -13.92 9.29
N ALA A 18 4.98 -15.12 8.82
CA ALA A 18 5.81 -15.92 7.92
C ALA A 18 6.09 -15.21 6.58
N ALA A 19 5.11 -14.50 6.04
CA ALA A 19 5.28 -13.72 4.81
C ALA A 19 6.23 -12.52 5.01
N VAL A 20 6.16 -11.84 6.16
CA VAL A 20 7.08 -10.76 6.53
C VAL A 20 8.50 -11.30 6.65
N ASP A 21 8.69 -12.42 7.35
CA ASP A 21 10.02 -13.02 7.51
C ASP A 21 10.63 -13.44 6.15
N ALA A 22 9.82 -14.03 5.26
CA ALA A 22 10.25 -14.37 3.91
C ALA A 22 10.67 -13.12 3.11
N THR A 23 9.88 -12.05 3.19
CA THR A 23 10.17 -10.79 2.48
C THR A 23 11.47 -10.15 3.01
N ILE A 24 11.69 -10.17 4.33
CA ILE A 24 12.92 -9.68 4.95
C ILE A 24 14.12 -10.53 4.50
N ALA A 25 13.96 -11.85 4.44
CA ALA A 25 15.02 -12.76 3.98
C ALA A 25 15.41 -12.52 2.51
N GLU A 26 14.44 -12.22 1.63
CA GLU A 26 14.69 -11.83 0.23
C GLU A 26 15.54 -10.55 0.12
N HIS A 27 15.44 -9.66 1.11
CA HIS A 27 16.24 -8.44 1.22
C HIS A 27 17.51 -8.63 2.06
N GLY A 28 18.00 -9.87 2.18
CA GLY A 28 19.23 -10.18 2.90
C GLY A 28 19.16 -9.96 4.43
N GLY A 29 17.95 -9.98 5.00
CA GLY A 29 17.73 -9.71 6.41
C GLY A 29 17.55 -8.22 6.75
N ASP A 30 17.63 -7.32 5.75
CA ASP A 30 17.42 -5.89 5.98
C ASP A 30 15.92 -5.54 5.91
N ALA A 31 15.30 -5.49 7.10
CA ALA A 31 13.90 -5.10 7.23
C ALA A 31 13.62 -3.65 6.77
N ARG A 32 14.61 -2.74 6.86
CA ARG A 32 14.42 -1.36 6.39
C ARG A 32 14.39 -1.31 4.88
N ALA A 33 15.27 -2.05 4.22
CA ALA A 33 15.26 -2.18 2.76
C ALA A 33 13.94 -2.79 2.26
N ALA A 34 13.47 -3.87 2.90
CA ALA A 34 12.19 -4.49 2.57
C ALA A 34 11.00 -3.52 2.67
N VAL A 35 10.93 -2.74 3.76
CA VAL A 35 9.89 -1.72 3.95
C VAL A 35 10.01 -0.59 2.92
N ALA A 36 11.23 -0.13 2.60
CA ALA A 36 11.43 0.91 1.60
C ALA A 36 10.91 0.48 0.22
N THR A 37 11.25 -0.74 -0.21
CA THR A 37 10.74 -1.32 -1.46
C THR A 37 9.21 -1.41 -1.47
N LEU A 38 8.60 -1.81 -0.35
CA LEU A 38 7.14 -1.86 -0.24
C LEU A 38 6.50 -0.48 -0.39
N LEU A 39 7.06 0.54 0.27
CA LEU A 39 6.54 1.90 0.18
C LEU A 39 6.66 2.49 -1.22
N GLU A 40 7.75 2.18 -1.93
CA GLU A 40 7.94 2.56 -3.34
C GLU A 40 6.85 1.91 -4.22
N ALA A 41 6.62 0.61 -4.07
CA ALA A 41 5.59 -0.11 -4.81
C ALA A 41 4.17 0.45 -4.53
N VAL A 42 3.89 0.88 -3.30
CA VAL A 42 2.62 1.54 -2.95
C VAL A 42 2.49 2.89 -3.66
N ALA A 43 3.54 3.71 -3.65
CA ALA A 43 3.53 5.01 -4.33
C ALA A 43 3.30 4.85 -5.84
N ASP A 44 3.93 3.87 -6.47
CA ASP A 44 3.72 3.54 -7.88
C ASP A 44 2.27 3.10 -8.16
N LEU A 45 1.71 2.28 -7.28
CA LEU A 45 0.32 1.82 -7.41
C LEU A 45 -0.67 2.98 -7.26
N GLU A 46 -0.41 3.91 -6.34
CA GLU A 46 -1.21 5.12 -6.19
C GLU A 46 -1.14 6.02 -7.43
N ALA A 47 0.06 6.20 -8.00
CA ALA A 47 0.24 6.94 -9.24
C ALA A 47 -0.49 6.28 -10.43
N ALA A 48 -0.41 4.95 -10.54
CA ALA A 48 -1.12 4.18 -11.55
C ALA A 48 -2.64 4.30 -11.40
N LYS A 49 -3.15 4.23 -10.16
CA LYS A 49 -4.56 4.46 -9.84
C LYS A 49 -5.02 5.85 -10.26
N GLU A 50 -4.26 6.90 -9.93
CA GLU A 50 -4.60 8.27 -10.30
C GLU A 50 -4.63 8.45 -11.82
N SER A 51 -3.63 7.90 -12.52
CA SER A 51 -3.60 7.90 -13.99
C SER A 51 -4.83 7.20 -14.58
N ALA A 52 -5.20 6.03 -14.06
CA ALA A 52 -6.38 5.29 -14.50
C ALA A 52 -7.68 6.09 -14.27
N LEU A 53 -7.83 6.72 -13.10
CA LEU A 53 -8.98 7.59 -12.80
C LEU A 53 -9.04 8.81 -13.73
N GLY A 54 -7.88 9.42 -14.03
CA GLY A 54 -7.77 10.51 -14.99
C GLY A 54 -8.19 10.10 -16.41
N LEU A 55 -7.84 8.90 -16.85
CA LEU A 55 -8.28 8.35 -18.14
C LEU A 55 -9.79 8.09 -18.17
N VAL A 56 -10.35 7.52 -17.11
CA VAL A 56 -11.80 7.31 -16.98
C VAL A 56 -12.55 8.64 -17.02
N SER A 57 -12.07 9.65 -16.29
CA SER A 57 -12.65 10.99 -16.28
C SER A 57 -12.62 11.65 -17.67
N LYS A 58 -11.49 11.57 -18.39
CA LYS A 58 -11.38 12.06 -19.78
C LYS A 58 -12.28 11.30 -20.75
N GLY A 59 -12.38 9.98 -20.60
CA GLY A 59 -13.29 9.14 -21.38
C GLY A 59 -14.75 9.51 -21.15
N PHE A 60 -15.13 9.76 -19.90
CA PHE A 60 -16.46 10.20 -19.52
C PHE A 60 -16.79 11.62 -20.05
N ALA A 61 -15.83 12.54 -19.99
CA ALA A 61 -15.98 13.89 -20.55
C ALA A 61 -16.15 13.87 -22.08
N ARG A 62 -15.42 13.00 -22.79
CA ARG A 62 -15.59 12.78 -24.24
C ARG A 62 -16.93 12.15 -24.59
N GLY A 63 -17.44 11.23 -23.77
CA GLY A 63 -18.74 10.59 -23.98
C GLY A 63 -19.96 11.47 -23.63
N ARG A 64 -19.77 12.55 -22.85
CA ARG A 64 -20.84 13.47 -22.43
C ARG A 64 -20.92 14.78 -23.21
N LEU A 65 -20.09 15.01 -24.21
CA LEU A 65 -20.29 16.12 -25.14
C LEU A 65 -21.30 15.68 -26.21
N PRO A 66 -22.58 16.14 -26.17
CA PRO A 66 -23.40 16.12 -27.37
C PRO A 66 -22.73 17.04 -28.39
N GLY A 67 -22.31 16.46 -29.51
CA GLY A 67 -22.17 17.24 -30.74
C GLY A 67 -23.53 17.71 -31.22
#